data_AF-A0A8T4WE66-F1
#
_entry.id   AF-A0A8T4WE66-F1
#
_cell.length_a   1.000
_cell.length_b   1.000
_cell.length_c   1.000
_cell.angle_alpha   90.00
_cell.angle_beta   90.00
_cell.angle_gamma   90.00
#
_symmetry.space_group_name_H-M   'P 1'
#
loop_
_entity.id
_entity.type
_entity.pdbx_description
1 polymer ?
#
loop_
_entity_poly.entity_id
_entity_poly.type
_entity_poly.pdbx_seq_one_letter_code
_entity_poly.pdbx_strand_id
1 'polypeptide(L)'
;MVLMKRTNRFNIRWDDPQEVKDLALGCSTLWNKLTYKRRQSFFDDRNFDWSSDELYDEFKGWIGSATAQQIIRKNDSAWKSF
;
A
#
# COMPACT_ATOMS: atom_id res chain seq x y z
N MET A 1 18.22 13.32 -29.93
CA MET A 1 18.28 13.89 -28.57
C MET A 1 18.20 12.74 -27.57
N VAL A 2 19.29 12.36 -26.91
CA VAL A 2 19.29 11.24 -25.96
C VAL A 2 18.76 11.73 -24.62
N LEU A 3 17.64 11.17 -24.16
CA LEU A 3 17.09 11.40 -22.81
C LEU A 3 18.10 10.88 -21.77
N MET A 4 18.77 11.78 -21.07
CA MET A 4 19.67 11.44 -19.98
C MET A 4 18.86 10.88 -18.79
N LYS A 5 18.92 9.55 -18.59
CA LYS A 5 18.39 8.91 -17.39
C LYS A 5 19.33 9.17 -16.21
N ARG A 6 19.01 10.14 -15.36
CA ARG A 6 19.69 10.31 -14.07
C ARG A 6 19.31 9.14 -13.15
N THR A 7 20.30 8.52 -12.53
CA THR A 7 20.09 7.50 -11.49
C THR A 7 20.51 8.10 -10.16
N ASN A 8 19.55 8.33 -9.27
CA ASN A 8 19.85 8.73 -7.89
C ASN A 8 19.94 7.49 -7.01
N ARG A 9 20.95 7.44 -6.14
CA ARG A 9 21.14 6.36 -5.18
C ARG A 9 20.98 6.95 -3.79
N PHE A 10 20.05 6.41 -3.01
CA PHE A 10 19.78 6.84 -1.64
C PHE A 10 20.18 5.72 -0.69
N ASN A 11 20.93 6.06 0.35
CA ASN A 11 21.17 5.18 1.48
C ASN A 11 20.17 5.55 2.57
N ILE A 12 19.15 4.73 2.74
CA ILE A 12 18.18 4.90 3.82
C ILE A 12 18.82 4.30 5.07
N ARG A 13 19.13 5.15 6.06
CA ARG A 13 19.49 4.72 7.40
C ARG A 13 18.30 4.92 8.32
N TRP A 14 18.07 3.92 9.14
CA TRP A 14 17.08 3.96 10.21
C TRP A 14 17.83 3.93 11.53
N ASP A 15 17.47 4.84 12.42
CA ASP A 15 18.11 4.94 13.74
C ASP A 15 17.60 3.83 14.67
N ASP A 16 16.34 3.42 14.52
CA ASP A 16 15.72 2.34 15.27
C ASP A 16 15.22 1.21 14.34
N PRO A 17 15.84 0.01 14.37
CA PRO A 17 15.35 -1.16 13.65
C PRO A 17 13.93 -1.59 14.01
N GLN A 18 13.45 -1.27 15.21
CA GLN A 18 12.11 -1.63 15.66
C GLN A 18 11.03 -0.78 14.98
N GLU A 19 11.28 0.52 14.77
CA GLU A 19 10.42 1.41 14.01
C GLU A 19 10.21 0.90 12.57
N VAL A 20 11.29 0.41 11.93
CA VAL A 20 11.21 -0.18 10.58
C VAL A 20 10.32 -1.42 10.55
N LYS A 21 10.47 -2.30 11.55
CA LYS A 21 9.66 -3.51 11.65
C LYS A 21 8.19 -3.17 11.88
N ASP A 22 7.90 -2.16 12.70
CA ASP A 22 6.54 -1.71 12.96
C ASP A 22 5.90 -1.10 11.71
N LEU A 23 6.63 -0.24 10.99
CA LEU A 23 6.18 0.29 9.69
C LEU A 23 5.93 -0.84 8.69
N ALA A 24 6.83 -1.82 8.58
CA ALA A 24 6.66 -2.98 7.70
C ALA A 24 5.42 -3.82 8.09
N LEU A 25 5.19 -4.00 9.39
CA LEU A 25 4.02 -4.68 9.92
C LEU A 25 2.72 -3.95 9.53
N GLY A 26 2.65 -2.64 9.76
CA GLY A 26 1.49 -1.83 9.37
C GLY A 26 1.25 -1.88 7.86
N CYS A 27 2.31 -1.79 7.05
CA CYS A 27 2.22 -1.87 5.59
C CYS A 27 1.68 -3.21 5.10
N SER A 28 2.23 -4.32 5.63
CA SER A 28 1.78 -5.67 5.27
C SER A 28 0.34 -5.94 5.74
N THR A 29 -0.04 -5.42 6.90
CA THR A 29 -1.40 -5.54 7.44
C THR A 29 -2.41 -4.81 6.55
N LEU A 30 -2.11 -3.58 6.13
CA LEU A 30 -2.97 -2.84 5.19
C LEU A 30 -3.14 -3.59 3.86
N TRP A 31 -2.04 -4.10 3.29
CA TRP A 31 -2.09 -4.89 2.06
C TRP A 31 -2.99 -6.13 2.20
N ASN A 32 -2.86 -6.85 3.31
CA ASN A 32 -3.64 -8.06 3.57
C ASN A 32 -5.12 -7.73 3.76
N LYS A 33 -5.47 -6.67 4.49
CA LYS A 33 -6.86 -6.22 4.67
C LYS A 33 -7.51 -5.81 3.34
N LEU A 34 -6.81 -5.03 2.50
CA LEU A 34 -7.27 -4.67 1.16
C LEU A 34 -7.53 -5.90 0.30
N THR A 35 -6.56 -6.83 0.29
CA THR A 35 -6.64 -8.06 -0.49
C THR A 35 -7.79 -8.94 -0.02
N TYR A 36 -7.99 -9.05 1.30
CA TYR A 36 -9.11 -9.78 1.87
C TYR A 36 -10.45 -9.17 1.42
N LYS A 37 -10.64 -7.87 1.60
CA LYS A 37 -11.86 -7.15 1.21
C LYS A 37 -12.19 -7.35 -0.27
N ARG A 38 -11.19 -7.19 -1.14
CA ARG A 38 -11.34 -7.34 -2.59
C ARG A 38 -11.65 -8.75 -3.00
N ARG A 39 -11.00 -9.73 -2.38
CA ARG A 39 -11.31 -11.14 -2.59
C ARG A 39 -12.75 -11.47 -2.21
N GLN A 40 -13.24 -10.97 -1.07
CA GLN A 40 -14.65 -11.15 -0.70
C GLN A 40 -15.56 -10.54 -1.77
N SER A 41 -15.30 -9.30 -2.18
CA SER A 41 -16.10 -8.64 -3.21
C SER A 41 -16.03 -9.31 -4.58
N PHE A 42 -14.92 -9.97 -4.93
CA PHE A 42 -14.76 -10.69 -6.19
C PHE A 42 -15.64 -11.94 -6.26
N PHE A 43 -15.88 -12.60 -5.13
CA PHE A 43 -16.76 -13.77 -5.03
C PHE A 43 -18.19 -13.43 -4.63
N ASP A 44 -18.47 -12.17 -4.36
CA ASP A 44 -19.81 -11.66 -4.10
C ASP A 44 -20.48 -11.38 -5.46
N ASP A 45 -21.74 -11.78 -5.65
CA ASP A 45 -22.50 -11.57 -6.90
C ASP A 45 -22.90 -10.09 -7.12
N ARG A 46 -22.22 -9.17 -6.44
CA ARG A 46 -22.39 -7.72 -6.48
C ARG A 46 -21.25 -7.06 -7.27
N ASN A 47 -21.39 -5.75 -7.50
CA ASN A 47 -20.31 -4.98 -8.11
C ASN A 47 -19.04 -5.00 -7.24
N PHE A 48 -17.88 -5.05 -7.90
CA PHE A 48 -16.59 -5.04 -7.21
C PHE A 48 -16.38 -3.75 -6.41
N ASP A 49 -16.14 -3.88 -5.11
CA ASP A 49 -15.91 -2.78 -4.19
C ASP A 49 -14.43 -2.35 -4.17
N TRP A 50 -14.18 -1.17 -4.72
CA TRP A 50 -12.86 -0.52 -4.73
C TRP A 50 -12.60 0.35 -3.49
N SER A 51 -13.58 0.56 -2.62
CA SER A 51 -13.47 1.53 -1.53
C SER A 51 -12.36 1.17 -0.55
N SER A 52 -11.59 2.17 -0.17
CA SER A 52 -10.46 2.04 0.74
C SER A 52 -10.41 3.12 1.82
N ASP A 53 -11.42 4.00 1.89
CA ASP A 53 -11.39 5.19 2.76
C ASP A 53 -11.29 4.83 4.24
N GLU A 54 -12.07 3.83 4.69
CA GLU A 54 -11.99 3.32 6.07
C GLU A 54 -10.59 2.77 6.41
N LEU A 55 -9.99 2.01 5.49
CA LEU A 55 -8.65 1.46 5.67
C LEU A 55 -7.57 2.55 5.57
N TYR A 56 -7.77 3.56 4.74
CA TYR A 56 -6.88 4.72 4.69
C TYR A 56 -6.92 5.48 6.02
N ASP A 57 -8.11 5.75 6.55
CA ASP A 57 -8.29 6.48 7.80
C ASP A 57 -7.75 5.71 9.01
N GLU A 58 -7.92 4.38 9.03
CA GLU A 58 -7.33 3.49 10.04
C GLU A 58 -5.79 3.52 10.00
N PHE A 59 -5.18 3.47 8.80
CA PHE A 59 -3.73 3.26 8.68
C PHE A 59 -2.91 4.53 8.52
N LYS A 60 -3.48 5.67 8.11
CA LYS A 60 -2.73 6.92 7.89
C LYS A 60 -2.04 7.42 9.16
N GLY A 61 -2.61 7.13 10.34
CA GLY A 61 -2.03 7.46 11.64
C GLY A 61 -0.88 6.54 12.07
N TRP A 62 -0.87 5.31 11.56
CA TRP A 62 0.16 4.30 11.91
C TRP A 62 1.36 4.37 10.96
N ILE A 63 1.13 4.26 9.65
CA ILE A 63 2.21 4.16 8.66
C ILE A 63 2.44 5.45 7.86
N GLY A 64 1.68 6.50 8.18
CA GLY A 64 1.69 7.77 7.46
C GLY A 64 0.78 7.78 6.23
N SER A 65 0.15 8.93 5.98
CA SER A 65 -0.81 9.16 4.89
C SER A 65 -0.25 8.80 3.51
N ALA A 66 0.97 9.26 3.18
CA ALA A 66 1.58 9.00 1.89
C ALA A 66 1.83 7.50 1.67
N THR A 67 2.32 6.79 2.68
CA THR A 67 2.57 5.35 2.62
C THR A 67 1.27 4.57 2.46
N ALA A 68 0.24 4.87 3.27
CA ALA A 68 -1.07 4.23 3.18
C ALA A 68 -1.67 4.40 1.78
N GLN A 69 -1.63 5.62 1.24
CA GLN A 69 -2.13 5.90 -0.10
C GLN A 69 -1.35 5.15 -1.19
N GLN A 70 -0.02 5.04 -1.07
CA GLN A 70 0.78 4.31 -2.05
C GLN A 70 0.51 2.81 -2.02
N ILE A 71 0.31 2.22 -0.85
CA ILE A 71 -0.06 0.81 -0.72
C ILE A 71 -1.42 0.55 -1.37
N ILE A 72 -2.42 1.39 -1.09
CA ILE A 72 -3.74 1.31 -1.74
C ILE A 72 -3.59 1.33 -3.26
N ARG A 73 -2.90 2.33 -3.81
CA ARG A 73 -2.70 2.46 -5.27
C ARG A 73 -1.99 1.27 -5.90
N LYS A 74 -1.00 0.71 -5.20
CA LYS A 74 -0.27 -0.48 -5.67
C LYS A 74 -1.14 -1.73 -5.62
N ASN A 75 -1.93 -1.90 -4.56
CA ASN A 75 -2.88 -3.00 -4.46
C ASN A 75 -3.96 -2.87 -5.56
N ASP A 76 -4.46 -1.66 -5.85
CA ASP A 76 -5.42 -1.43 -6.94
C ASP A 76 -4.85 -1.88 -8.29
N SER A 77 -3.61 -1.47 -8.55
CA SER A 77 -2.92 -1.80 -9.80
C SER A 77 -2.71 -3.30 -9.94
N ALA A 78 -2.37 -3.99 -8.83
CA ALA A 78 -2.21 -5.44 -8.82
C ALA A 78 -3.52 -6.16 -9.14
N TRP A 79 -4.64 -5.77 -8.51
CA TRP A 79 -5.95 -6.36 -8.77
C TRP A 79 -6.49 -6.05 -10.17
N LYS A 80 -6.21 -4.87 -10.73
CA LYS A 80 -6.58 -4.52 -12.12
C LYS A 80 -5.76 -5.26 -13.18
N SER A 81 -4.62 -5.83 -12.78
CA SER A 81 -3.71 -6.56 -13.68
C SER A 81 -3.90 -8.07 -13.64
N PHE A 82 -4.67 -8.57 -12.66
CA PHE A 82 -5.12 -9.95 -12.56
C PHE A 82 -6.28 -10.17 -13.54
#